data_AF-A0A8J2WC22-F1
#
_entry.id   AF-A0A8J2WC22-F1
#
_cell.length_a   1.000
_cell.length_b   1.000
_cell.length_c   1.000
_cell.angle_alpha   90.00
_cell.angle_beta   90.00
_cell.angle_gamma   90.00
#
_symmetry.space_group_name_H-M   'P 1'
#
loop_
_entity.id
_entity.type
_entity.pdbx_description
1 polymer ?
#
loop_
_entity_poly.entity_id
_entity_poly.type
_entity_poly.pdbx_seq_one_letter_code
_entity_poly.pdbx_strand_id
1 'polypeptide(L)'
;MYLKFYSSKSYLTAMKKTCKSAMLNRIWQASRRAVNLEHSPPHVFACSQWQNGTKPATFYLIYRWIVFLTVLCVGISSFACQRLPRLYDGPKVELNYFKWFIYFTNWGYLLIIVQAGLAIAVVHRYRAQKTFNIPCEDEEIPMSRRQRTPLLCRTYWLAHTVATDLAFVITLIYWTLVHDPRIHDINTLNLLVHGGNSILMLVELMVTAHPVRAAHAVFGAGAGLTYGVFSAFLLVGWRH
;
A
#
# COMPACT_ATOMS: atom_id res chain seq x y z
N MET A 1 -26.92 -57.22 -27.31
CA MET A 1 -26.23 -56.43 -26.26
C MET A 1 -25.77 -55.11 -26.89
N TYR A 2 -26.61 -54.07 -26.85
CA TYR A 2 -26.30 -52.77 -27.46
C TYR A 2 -25.67 -51.84 -26.42
N LEU A 3 -24.34 -51.72 -26.46
CA LEU A 3 -23.63 -50.66 -25.74
C LEU A 3 -23.97 -49.32 -26.41
N LYS A 4 -24.87 -48.54 -25.80
CA LYS A 4 -25.10 -47.14 -26.15
C LYS A 4 -23.78 -46.38 -25.92
N PHE A 5 -23.07 -46.08 -27.01
CA PHE A 5 -22.05 -45.03 -27.04
C PHE A 5 -22.75 -43.69 -26.79
N TYR A 6 -23.00 -43.36 -25.52
CA TYR A 6 -23.41 -42.03 -25.14
C TYR A 6 -22.26 -41.08 -25.48
N SER A 7 -22.49 -40.31 -26.54
CA SER A 7 -21.71 -39.22 -27.11
C SER A 7 -20.65 -38.64 -26.16
N SER A 8 -19.39 -39.00 -26.42
CA SER A 8 -18.18 -38.41 -25.81
C SER A 8 -18.21 -36.86 -25.80
N LYS A 9 -18.84 -36.24 -26.82
CA LYS A 9 -19.03 -34.78 -26.89
C LYS A 9 -19.90 -34.22 -25.76
N SER A 10 -20.96 -34.93 -25.34
CA SER A 10 -21.85 -34.48 -24.27
C SER A 10 -21.12 -34.46 -22.91
N TYR A 11 -20.32 -35.48 -22.64
CA TYR A 11 -19.49 -35.58 -21.44
C TYR A 11 -18.37 -34.53 -21.41
N LEU A 12 -17.67 -34.32 -22.53
CA LEU A 12 -16.66 -33.25 -22.67
C LEU A 12 -17.25 -31.85 -22.43
N THR A 13 -18.48 -31.61 -22.90
CA THR A 13 -19.17 -30.32 -22.73
C THR A 13 -19.62 -30.12 -21.28
N ALA A 14 -20.11 -31.17 -20.62
CA ALA A 14 -20.45 -31.15 -19.21
C ALA A 14 -19.20 -30.92 -18.33
N MET A 15 -18.11 -31.64 -18.57
CA MET A 15 -16.83 -31.43 -17.87
C MET A 15 -16.29 -30.01 -18.06
N LYS A 16 -16.35 -29.44 -19.27
CA LYS A 16 -15.96 -28.06 -19.53
C LYS A 16 -16.81 -27.06 -18.74
N LYS A 17 -18.14 -27.27 -18.62
CA LYS A 17 -19.02 -26.42 -17.80
C LYS A 17 -18.69 -26.53 -16.31
N THR A 18 -18.50 -27.73 -15.79
CA THR A 18 -18.14 -27.94 -14.37
C THR A 18 -16.78 -27.36 -14.03
N CYS A 19 -15.78 -27.52 -14.93
CA CYS A 19 -14.46 -26.95 -14.76
C CYS A 19 -14.48 -25.41 -14.81
N LYS A 20 -15.26 -24.82 -15.72
CA LYS A 20 -15.49 -23.36 -15.76
C LYS A 20 -16.15 -22.86 -14.46
N SER A 21 -17.19 -23.54 -13.96
CA SER A 21 -17.85 -23.19 -12.69
C SER A 21 -16.93 -23.32 -11.49
N ALA A 22 -16.11 -24.38 -11.44
CA ALA A 22 -15.12 -24.57 -10.38
C ALA A 22 -14.01 -23.51 -10.44
N MET A 23 -13.56 -23.14 -11.65
CA MET A 23 -12.58 -22.09 -11.87
C MET A 23 -13.13 -20.72 -11.45
N LEU A 24 -14.36 -20.38 -11.83
CA LEU A 24 -15.04 -19.15 -11.40
C LEU A 24 -15.22 -19.08 -9.89
N ASN A 25 -15.60 -20.18 -9.24
CA ASN A 25 -15.67 -20.26 -7.78
C ASN A 25 -14.31 -20.06 -7.11
N ARG A 26 -13.23 -20.62 -7.67
CA ARG A 26 -11.86 -20.39 -7.17
C ARG A 26 -11.43 -18.93 -7.35
N ILE A 27 -11.71 -18.32 -8.50
CA ILE A 27 -11.43 -16.91 -8.77
C ILE A 27 -12.23 -16.02 -7.80
N TRP A 28 -13.53 -16.28 -7.62
CA TRP A 28 -14.37 -15.56 -6.68
C TRP A 28 -13.87 -15.65 -5.23
N GLN A 29 -13.48 -16.86 -4.79
CA GLN A 29 -12.90 -17.06 -3.46
C GLN A 29 -11.54 -16.34 -3.32
N ALA A 30 -10.70 -16.35 -4.36
CA ALA A 30 -9.43 -15.64 -4.37
C ALA A 30 -9.64 -14.12 -4.29
N SER A 31 -10.57 -13.57 -5.07
CA SER A 31 -10.96 -12.15 -5.05
C SER A 31 -11.52 -11.74 -3.69
N ARG A 32 -12.45 -12.53 -3.10
CA ARG A 32 -12.96 -12.29 -1.75
C ARG A 32 -11.85 -12.29 -0.69
N ARG A 33 -10.89 -13.21 -0.77
CA ARG A 33 -9.74 -13.26 0.14
C ARG A 33 -8.78 -12.10 -0.05
N ALA A 34 -8.68 -11.55 -1.26
CA ALA A 34 -7.90 -10.33 -1.52
C ALA A 34 -8.57 -9.11 -0.89
N VAL A 35 -9.89 -8.94 -1.12
CA VAL A 35 -10.65 -7.83 -0.53
C VAL A 35 -10.69 -7.89 0.99
N ASN A 36 -10.79 -9.09 1.57
CA ASN A 36 -10.79 -9.26 3.03
C ASN A 36 -9.41 -9.09 3.69
N LEU A 37 -8.34 -8.82 2.94
CA LEU A 37 -6.98 -8.69 3.47
C LEU A 37 -6.60 -9.92 4.33
N GLU A 38 -6.97 -11.11 3.88
CA GLU A 38 -6.65 -12.35 4.57
C GLU A 38 -5.36 -12.96 3.99
N HIS A 39 -4.35 -13.05 4.85
CA HIS A 39 -3.11 -13.77 4.58
C HIS A 39 -2.67 -14.59 5.79
N SER A 40 -2.12 -15.78 5.49
CA SER A 40 -1.54 -16.71 6.44
C SER A 40 -0.31 -17.31 5.77
N PRO A 41 0.84 -17.38 6.46
CA PRO A 41 1.05 -17.04 7.86
C PRO A 41 1.27 -15.52 8.10
N PRO A 42 0.86 -14.95 9.25
CA PRO A 42 0.88 -13.49 9.46
C PRO A 42 2.27 -12.95 9.90
N HIS A 43 3.24 -13.83 10.21
CA HIS A 43 4.60 -13.41 10.56
C HIS A 43 5.34 -12.74 9.39
N VAL A 44 4.95 -13.04 8.14
CA VAL A 44 5.59 -12.47 6.94
C VAL A 44 5.48 -10.94 6.89
N PHE A 45 4.49 -10.34 7.54
CA PHE A 45 4.35 -8.88 7.62
C PHE A 45 5.45 -8.20 8.44
N ALA A 46 6.06 -8.93 9.38
CA ALA A 46 7.16 -8.43 10.20
C ALA A 46 8.53 -8.73 9.60
N CYS A 47 8.56 -9.22 8.36
CA CYS A 47 9.72 -9.84 7.75
C CYS A 47 10.05 -9.23 6.38
N SER A 48 11.36 -9.07 6.11
CA SER A 48 11.90 -8.88 4.77
C SER A 48 11.79 -10.17 3.96
N GLN A 49 11.59 -10.05 2.64
CA GLN A 49 11.59 -11.20 1.74
C GLN A 49 12.98 -11.84 1.56
N TRP A 50 14.05 -11.09 1.88
CA TRP A 50 15.44 -11.51 1.71
C TRP A 50 16.03 -12.20 2.94
N GLN A 51 15.22 -12.51 3.95
CA GLN A 51 15.71 -13.15 5.17
C GLN A 51 15.42 -14.65 5.17
N ASN A 52 16.35 -15.43 5.72
CA ASN A 52 16.24 -16.90 5.81
C ASN A 52 15.71 -17.37 7.19
N GLY A 53 14.89 -16.55 7.86
CA GLY A 53 14.42 -16.83 9.22
C GLY A 53 12.97 -16.41 9.47
N THR A 54 12.34 -17.05 10.47
CA THR A 54 10.95 -16.78 10.89
C THR A 54 10.83 -15.60 11.85
N LYS A 55 11.95 -15.12 12.41
CA LYS A 55 12.01 -14.01 13.35
C LYS A 55 12.44 -12.72 12.65
N PRO A 56 11.85 -11.55 12.98
CA PRO A 56 12.23 -10.27 12.37
C PRO A 56 13.70 -9.93 12.63
N ALA A 57 14.51 -9.87 11.57
CA ALA A 57 15.92 -9.48 11.64
C ALA A 57 16.13 -8.05 12.19
N THR A 58 17.22 -7.82 12.94
CA THR A 58 17.52 -6.49 13.52
C THR A 58 17.83 -5.46 12.45
N PHE A 59 18.56 -5.87 11.40
CA PHE A 59 18.80 -5.02 10.23
C PHE A 59 17.51 -4.58 9.54
N TYR A 60 16.48 -5.44 9.50
CA TYR A 60 15.18 -5.07 8.94
C TYR A 60 14.47 -4.00 9.80
N LEU A 61 14.54 -4.11 11.13
CA LEU A 61 13.99 -3.06 12.01
C LEU A 61 14.73 -1.72 11.83
N ILE A 62 16.06 -1.74 11.71
CA ILE A 62 16.86 -0.53 11.46
C ILE A 62 16.43 0.10 10.12
N TYR A 63 16.30 -0.70 9.07
CA TYR A 63 15.78 -0.25 7.78
C TYR A 63 14.40 0.43 7.91
N ARG A 64 13.47 -0.17 8.67
CA ARG A 64 12.14 0.42 8.92
C ARG A 64 12.21 1.78 9.60
N TRP A 65 13.10 1.93 10.58
CA TRP A 65 13.33 3.21 11.24
C TRP A 65 13.94 4.25 10.30
N ILE A 66 14.93 3.87 9.49
CA ILE A 66 15.52 4.76 8.49
C ILE A 66 14.45 5.26 7.53
N VAL A 67 13.65 4.35 6.95
CA VAL A 67 12.55 4.71 6.03
C VAL A 67 11.58 5.67 6.71
N PHE A 68 11.11 5.34 7.91
CA PHE A 68 10.18 6.20 8.66
C PHE A 68 10.74 7.59 8.95
N LEU A 69 11.98 7.67 9.42
CA LEU A 69 12.63 8.96 9.70
C LEU A 69 12.84 9.76 8.42
N THR A 70 13.25 9.13 7.32
CA THR A 70 13.41 9.81 6.03
C THR A 70 12.08 10.41 5.56
N VAL A 71 11.00 9.64 5.54
CA VAL A 71 9.69 10.16 5.09
C VAL A 71 9.14 11.19 6.06
N LEU A 72 9.36 11.02 7.37
CA LEU A 72 8.94 12.01 8.36
C LEU A 72 9.67 13.34 8.15
N CYS A 73 11.00 13.30 7.97
CA CYS A 73 11.81 14.50 7.71
C CYS A 73 11.36 15.21 6.43
N VAL A 74 11.18 14.50 5.32
CA VAL A 74 10.73 15.10 4.06
C VAL A 74 9.31 15.66 4.19
N GLY A 75 8.41 14.97 4.90
CA GLY A 75 7.06 15.46 5.16
C GLY A 75 7.05 16.75 5.99
N ILE A 76 7.85 16.80 7.06
CA ILE A 76 8.03 18.01 7.88
C ILE A 76 8.64 19.14 7.06
N SER A 77 9.70 18.86 6.27
CA SER A 77 10.28 19.85 5.36
C SER A 77 9.27 20.34 4.34
N SER A 78 8.42 19.47 3.79
CA SER A 78 7.38 19.84 2.82
C SER A 78 6.35 20.79 3.43
N PHE A 79 5.96 20.53 4.69
CA PHE A 79 5.04 21.37 5.43
C PHE A 79 5.69 22.71 5.85
N ALA A 80 6.92 22.69 6.35
CA ALA A 80 7.62 23.87 6.86
C ALA A 80 8.12 24.79 5.74
N CYS A 81 8.53 24.23 4.59
CA CYS A 81 9.11 24.96 3.47
C CYS A 81 8.10 25.19 2.34
N GLN A 82 6.83 25.40 2.65
CA GLN A 82 5.88 25.85 1.63
C GLN A 82 6.37 27.16 1.01
N ARG A 83 6.52 27.18 -0.31
CA ARG A 83 6.98 28.35 -1.07
C ARG A 83 5.94 28.70 -2.13
N LEU A 84 5.79 30.00 -2.37
CA LEU A 84 5.11 30.48 -3.56
C LEU A 84 5.93 30.12 -4.82
N PRO A 85 5.28 29.94 -5.97
CA PRO A 85 5.98 29.74 -7.24
C PRO A 85 7.00 30.84 -7.49
N ARG A 86 8.12 30.51 -8.15
CA ARG A 86 9.24 31.45 -8.37
C ARG A 86 8.83 32.69 -9.17
N LEU A 87 7.91 32.53 -10.12
CA LEU A 87 7.34 33.60 -10.95
C LEU A 87 6.04 34.20 -10.37
N TYR A 88 5.85 34.13 -9.05
CA TYR A 88 4.72 34.80 -8.43
C TYR A 88 5.00 36.31 -8.30
N ASP A 89 4.49 37.10 -9.24
CA ASP A 89 4.57 38.57 -9.25
C ASP A 89 3.39 39.25 -8.51
N GLY A 90 2.65 38.50 -7.70
CA GLY A 90 1.50 39.02 -6.94
C GLY A 90 1.88 39.69 -5.61
N PRO A 91 0.91 40.33 -4.93
CA PRO A 91 1.12 40.92 -3.60
C PRO A 91 1.58 39.84 -2.61
N LYS A 92 2.45 40.20 -1.65
CA LYS A 92 2.90 39.27 -0.59
C LYS A 92 1.67 38.69 0.14
N VAL A 93 1.35 37.44 -0.15
CA VAL A 93 0.26 36.72 0.50
C VAL A 93 0.81 36.04 1.75
N GLU A 94 0.12 36.15 2.88
CA GLU A 94 0.43 35.31 4.03
C GLU A 94 0.26 33.84 3.63
N LEU A 95 1.27 33.02 3.92
CA LEU A 95 1.25 31.60 3.63
C LEU A 95 0.14 30.93 4.43
N ASN A 96 -0.94 30.55 3.74
CA ASN A 96 -1.98 29.75 4.35
C ASN A 96 -1.56 28.28 4.37
N TYR A 97 -0.99 27.85 5.50
CA TYR A 97 -0.56 26.47 5.75
C TYR A 97 -1.68 25.44 5.60
N PHE A 98 -2.95 25.82 5.74
CA PHE A 98 -4.08 24.91 5.48
C PHE A 98 -4.14 24.44 4.04
N LYS A 99 -3.57 25.20 3.08
CA LYS A 99 -3.47 24.76 1.68
C LYS A 99 -2.65 23.47 1.55
N TRP A 100 -1.72 23.21 2.47
CA TRP A 100 -0.96 21.97 2.46
C TRP A 100 -1.89 20.74 2.50
N PHE A 101 -2.89 20.74 3.37
CA PHE A 101 -3.84 19.63 3.51
C PHE A 101 -4.83 19.51 2.34
N ILE A 102 -4.81 20.43 1.38
CA ILE A 102 -5.70 20.37 0.21
C ILE A 102 -5.02 19.65 -0.94
N TYR A 103 -3.69 19.61 -1.01
CA TYR A 103 -2.98 19.01 -2.14
C TYR A 103 -3.00 17.47 -2.09
N PHE A 104 -3.34 16.84 -3.22
CA PHE A 104 -3.36 15.39 -3.38
C PHE A 104 -2.02 14.73 -3.06
N THR A 105 -0.91 15.34 -3.51
CA THR A 105 0.45 14.88 -3.22
C THR A 105 0.68 14.75 -1.72
N ASN A 106 0.17 15.69 -0.93
CA ASN A 106 0.39 15.72 0.52
C ASN A 106 -0.42 14.64 1.22
N TRP A 107 -1.64 14.35 0.76
CA TRP A 107 -2.42 13.19 1.24
C TRP A 107 -1.72 11.87 0.96
N GLY A 108 -1.20 11.69 -0.27
CA GLY A 108 -0.40 10.52 -0.61
C GLY A 108 0.85 10.40 0.27
N TYR A 109 1.53 11.51 0.53
CA TYR A 109 2.72 11.53 1.38
C TYR A 109 2.42 11.24 2.86
N LEU A 110 1.31 11.75 3.41
CA LEU A 110 0.82 11.39 4.74
C LEU A 110 0.56 9.88 4.86
N LEU A 111 -0.03 9.27 3.84
CA LEU A 111 -0.26 7.83 3.81
C LEU A 111 1.04 7.03 3.81
N ILE A 112 2.10 7.52 3.15
CA ILE A 112 3.44 6.92 3.21
C ILE A 112 4.00 7.00 4.65
N ILE A 113 3.86 8.13 5.34
CA ILE A 113 4.30 8.28 6.74
C ILE A 113 3.54 7.31 7.66
N VAL A 114 2.22 7.23 7.52
CA VAL A 114 1.37 6.31 8.29
C VAL A 114 1.75 4.86 8.01
N GLN A 115 1.97 4.50 6.74
CA GLN A 115 2.42 3.18 6.33
C GLN A 115 3.75 2.78 6.98
N ALA A 116 4.74 3.68 6.96
CA ALA A 116 6.05 3.43 7.55
C ALA A 116 5.97 3.24 9.07
N GLY A 117 5.15 4.05 9.76
CA GLY A 117 4.89 3.91 11.19
C GLY A 117 4.19 2.58 11.53
N LEU A 118 3.19 2.18 10.74
CA LEU A 118 2.52 0.87 10.89
C LEU A 118 3.49 -0.29 10.67
N ALA A 119 4.44 -0.17 9.74
CA ALA A 119 5.47 -1.18 9.50
C ALA A 119 6.35 -1.40 10.75
N ILE A 120 6.80 -0.31 11.39
CA ILE A 120 7.54 -0.35 12.66
C ILE A 120 6.70 -1.03 13.74
N ALA A 121 5.44 -0.62 13.90
CA ALA A 121 4.53 -1.19 14.91
C ALA A 121 4.34 -2.69 14.72
N VAL A 122 4.21 -3.17 13.48
CA VAL A 122 4.15 -4.60 13.15
C VAL A 122 5.43 -5.30 13.61
N VAL A 123 6.62 -4.82 13.22
CA VAL A 123 7.89 -5.46 13.57
C VAL A 123 8.09 -5.53 15.09
N HIS A 124 7.79 -4.45 15.82
CA HIS A 124 7.87 -4.44 17.29
C HIS A 124 6.89 -5.43 17.93
N ARG A 125 5.65 -5.50 17.44
CA ARG A 125 4.65 -6.45 17.96
C ARG A 125 5.15 -7.88 17.84
N TYR A 126 5.67 -8.28 16.68
CA TYR A 126 6.17 -9.65 16.47
C TYR A 126 7.46 -9.95 17.23
N ARG A 127 8.32 -8.95 17.47
CA ARG A 127 9.49 -9.10 18.34
C ARG A 127 9.12 -9.24 19.82
N ALA A 128 8.08 -8.56 20.27
CA ALA A 128 7.60 -8.62 21.65
C ALA A 128 6.82 -9.91 21.97
N GLN A 129 6.32 -10.61 20.94
CA GLN A 129 5.62 -11.88 21.11
C GLN A 129 6.60 -13.00 21.51
N LYS A 130 6.60 -13.34 22.81
CA LYS A 130 7.40 -14.44 23.39
C LYS A 130 7.17 -15.80 22.74
N THR A 131 6.05 -16.03 22.05
CA THR A 131 5.76 -17.29 21.34
C THR A 131 6.75 -17.60 20.21
N PHE A 132 7.39 -16.58 19.62
CA PHE A 132 8.49 -16.80 18.65
C PHE A 132 9.87 -16.98 19.33
N ASN A 133 9.96 -16.88 20.66
CA ASN A 133 11.20 -17.09 21.42
C ASN A 133 11.39 -18.52 21.92
N ILE A 134 10.45 -19.44 21.66
CA ILE A 134 10.66 -20.86 21.93
C ILE A 134 11.56 -21.42 20.80
N PRO A 135 12.79 -21.85 21.10
CA PRO A 135 13.56 -22.67 20.16
C PRO A 135 12.74 -23.94 19.91
N CYS A 136 12.61 -24.37 18.65
CA CYS A 136 11.94 -25.63 18.32
C CYS A 136 12.55 -26.78 19.15
N GLU A 137 11.86 -27.18 20.21
CA GLU A 137 11.96 -28.52 20.79
C GLU A 137 10.56 -29.11 20.63
N ASP A 138 10.44 -29.99 19.62
CA ASP A 138 9.60 -31.18 19.56
C ASP A 138 8.30 -31.20 20.39
N GLU A 139 7.41 -30.24 20.18
CA GLU A 139 5.99 -30.48 20.43
C GLU A 139 5.21 -30.33 19.13
N GLU A 140 4.57 -31.45 18.76
CA GLU A 140 3.58 -31.57 17.71
C GLU A 140 2.57 -30.42 17.81
N ILE A 141 2.80 -29.35 17.03
CA ILE A 141 1.90 -28.20 16.99
C ILE A 141 0.56 -28.72 16.48
N PRO A 142 -0.50 -28.77 17.32
CA PRO A 142 -1.79 -29.22 16.85
C PRO A 142 -2.22 -28.22 15.79
N MET A 143 -2.51 -28.69 14.56
CA MET A 143 -2.89 -27.89 13.39
C MET A 143 -3.75 -26.69 13.81
N SER A 144 -3.09 -25.54 14.01
CA SER A 144 -3.77 -24.41 14.62
C SER A 144 -4.74 -23.84 13.60
N ARG A 145 -6.02 -23.83 13.98
CA ARG A 145 -7.12 -23.12 13.33
C ARG A 145 -6.57 -21.87 12.62
N ARG A 146 -6.60 -21.85 11.29
CA ARG A 146 -6.08 -20.78 10.40
C ARG A 146 -6.27 -19.41 11.06
N GLN A 147 -5.21 -18.86 11.66
CA GLN A 147 -5.31 -17.64 12.44
C GLN A 147 -5.67 -16.47 11.51
N ARG A 148 -6.71 -15.72 11.88
CA ARG A 148 -7.12 -14.53 11.16
C ARG A 148 -6.00 -13.49 11.21
N THR A 149 -5.75 -12.83 10.10
CA THR A 149 -4.70 -11.81 9.98
C THR A 149 -4.97 -10.69 10.99
N PRO A 150 -4.03 -10.36 11.89
CA PRO A 150 -4.25 -9.35 12.92
C PRO A 150 -4.62 -7.98 12.31
N LEU A 151 -5.44 -7.20 13.02
CA LEU A 151 -5.88 -5.89 12.54
C LEU A 151 -4.72 -4.98 12.16
N LEU A 152 -3.65 -4.95 12.97
CA LEU A 152 -2.45 -4.17 12.69
C LEU A 152 -1.77 -4.57 11.37
N CYS A 153 -1.70 -5.87 11.07
CA CYS A 153 -1.16 -6.34 9.79
C CYS A 153 -2.07 -5.95 8.63
N ARG A 154 -3.40 -6.01 8.82
CA ARG A 154 -4.38 -5.62 7.80
C ARG A 154 -4.35 -4.12 7.51
N THR A 155 -4.26 -3.28 8.54
CA THR A 155 -4.16 -1.83 8.37
C THR A 155 -2.84 -1.43 7.74
N TYR A 156 -1.72 -2.03 8.18
CA TYR A 156 -0.42 -1.87 7.53
C TYR A 156 -0.48 -2.24 6.05
N TRP A 157 -1.06 -3.40 5.73
CA TRP A 157 -1.13 -3.90 4.36
C TRP A 157 -2.00 -3.02 3.46
N LEU A 158 -3.14 -2.57 3.98
CA LEU A 158 -4.02 -1.62 3.29
C LEU A 158 -3.29 -0.30 3.04
N ALA A 159 -2.69 0.29 4.08
CA ALA A 159 -1.95 1.54 3.98
C ALA A 159 -0.79 1.43 2.98
N HIS A 160 -0.04 0.32 3.03
CA HIS A 160 1.04 0.07 2.07
C HIS A 160 0.54 -0.02 0.63
N THR A 161 -0.58 -0.70 0.40
CA THR A 161 -1.11 -0.78 -0.95
C THR A 161 -1.59 0.58 -1.47
N VAL A 162 -2.40 1.29 -0.68
CA VAL A 162 -2.92 2.60 -1.09
C VAL A 162 -1.79 3.61 -1.28
N ALA A 163 -0.81 3.64 -0.35
CA ALA A 163 0.35 4.53 -0.47
C ALA A 163 1.18 4.24 -1.73
N THR A 164 1.33 2.96 -2.09
CA THR A 164 2.04 2.54 -3.31
C THR A 164 1.31 3.03 -4.56
N ASP A 165 0.02 2.74 -4.66
CA ASP A 165 -0.80 3.14 -5.81
C ASP A 165 -0.78 4.66 -5.99
N LEU A 166 -0.99 5.41 -4.90
CA LEU A 166 -0.97 6.87 -4.92
C LEU A 166 0.42 7.42 -5.26
N ALA A 167 1.51 6.84 -4.76
CA ALA A 167 2.86 7.31 -5.09
C ALA A 167 3.13 7.24 -6.60
N PHE A 168 2.78 6.14 -7.26
CA PHE A 168 2.91 6.03 -8.72
C PHE A 168 2.01 6.99 -9.48
N VAL A 169 0.74 7.12 -9.06
CA VAL A 169 -0.21 8.06 -9.68
C VAL A 169 0.25 9.51 -9.53
N ILE A 170 0.73 9.90 -8.35
CA ILE A 170 1.27 11.24 -8.08
C ILE A 170 2.48 11.52 -8.96
N THR A 171 3.44 10.60 -9.05
CA THR A 171 4.60 10.76 -9.92
C THR A 171 4.17 10.92 -11.37
N LEU A 172 3.32 10.02 -11.87
CA LEU A 172 2.88 10.08 -13.26
C LEU A 172 2.16 11.40 -13.57
N ILE A 173 1.13 11.75 -12.80
CA ILE A 173 0.34 12.97 -13.02
C ILE A 173 1.23 14.21 -12.89
N TYR A 174 2.11 14.25 -11.88
CA TYR A 174 2.97 15.40 -11.67
C TYR A 174 3.90 15.63 -12.86
N TRP A 175 4.68 14.62 -13.26
CA TRP A 175 5.68 14.79 -14.32
C TRP A 175 5.10 14.89 -15.72
N THR A 176 3.88 14.37 -15.96
CA THR A 176 3.26 14.40 -17.30
C THR A 176 2.26 15.53 -17.51
N LEU A 177 1.55 15.95 -16.46
CA LEU A 177 0.42 16.89 -16.58
C LEU A 177 0.59 18.19 -15.79
N VAL A 178 1.28 18.16 -14.64
CA VAL A 178 1.33 19.32 -13.71
C VAL A 178 2.66 20.06 -13.79
N HIS A 179 3.77 19.36 -14.03
CA HIS A 179 5.09 19.95 -14.01
C HIS A 179 5.28 20.87 -15.22
N ASP A 180 5.30 22.17 -14.94
CA ASP A 180 5.71 23.20 -15.88
C ASP A 180 7.10 23.73 -15.46
N PRO A 181 8.16 23.50 -16.26
CA PRO A 181 9.51 23.99 -15.99
C PRO A 181 9.61 25.52 -15.88
N ARG A 182 8.63 26.25 -16.41
CA ARG A 182 8.58 27.72 -16.30
C ARG A 182 8.20 28.14 -14.89
N ILE A 183 7.32 27.40 -14.21
CA ILE A 183 6.71 27.82 -12.94
C ILE A 183 7.28 27.04 -11.75
N HIS A 184 7.64 25.78 -11.97
CA HIS A 184 8.08 24.84 -10.94
C HIS A 184 9.59 24.61 -11.00
N ASP A 185 10.31 25.10 -10.00
CA ASP A 185 11.73 24.74 -9.82
C ASP A 185 11.84 23.27 -9.39
N ILE A 186 12.65 22.50 -10.12
CA ILE A 186 13.06 21.14 -9.71
C ILE A 186 14.11 21.29 -8.60
N ASN A 187 13.63 21.50 -7.38
CA ASN A 187 14.47 21.45 -6.18
C ASN A 187 14.38 20.07 -5.50
N THR A 188 15.29 19.81 -4.56
CA THR A 188 15.39 18.51 -3.87
C THR A 188 14.06 18.07 -3.27
N LEU A 189 13.33 18.99 -2.63
CA LEU A 189 12.07 18.66 -1.98
C LEU A 189 11.00 18.29 -2.99
N ASN A 190 10.88 19.06 -4.07
CA ASN A 190 9.96 18.79 -5.17
C ASN A 190 10.24 17.40 -5.78
N LEU A 191 11.50 17.10 -6.07
CA LEU A 191 11.90 15.80 -6.60
C LEU A 191 11.56 14.66 -5.62
N LEU A 192 11.77 14.85 -4.31
CA LEU A 192 11.49 13.82 -3.30
C LEU A 192 10.00 13.55 -3.13
N VAL A 193 9.15 14.59 -3.07
CA VAL A 193 7.70 14.41 -2.86
C VAL A 193 6.95 13.99 -4.11
N HIS A 194 7.49 14.25 -5.31
CA HIS A 194 6.85 13.92 -6.59
C HIS A 194 7.52 12.81 -7.39
N GLY A 195 8.76 12.43 -7.10
CA GLY A 195 9.45 11.31 -7.76
C GLY A 195 10.00 10.30 -6.76
N GLY A 196 10.69 10.81 -5.72
CA GLY A 196 11.27 9.99 -4.67
C GLY A 196 10.26 9.14 -3.92
N ASN A 197 9.02 9.60 -3.76
CA ASN A 197 7.92 8.84 -3.16
C ASN A 197 7.70 7.47 -3.85
N SER A 198 7.65 7.43 -5.18
CA SER A 198 7.40 6.23 -5.97
C SER A 198 8.60 5.29 -6.00
N ILE A 199 9.81 5.85 -6.04
CA ILE A 199 11.05 5.08 -5.90
C ILE A 199 11.09 4.41 -4.52
N LEU A 200 10.77 5.15 -3.45
CA LEU A 200 10.72 4.61 -2.10
C LEU A 200 9.68 3.50 -1.98
N MET A 201 8.46 3.72 -2.48
CA MET A 201 7.41 2.69 -2.43
C MET A 201 7.76 1.47 -3.30
N LEU A 202 8.47 1.65 -4.42
CA LEU A 202 9.00 0.55 -5.22
C LEU A 202 10.03 -0.27 -4.43
N VAL A 203 10.96 0.39 -3.73
CA VAL A 203 11.92 -0.31 -2.85
C VAL A 203 11.18 -1.05 -1.74
N GLU A 204 10.14 -0.46 -1.16
CA GLU A 204 9.32 -1.12 -0.15
C GLU A 204 8.61 -2.38 -0.70
N LEU A 205 8.08 -2.35 -1.92
CA LEU A 205 7.56 -3.55 -2.59
C LEU A 205 8.64 -4.62 -2.77
N MET A 206 9.89 -4.22 -3.05
CA MET A 206 11.03 -5.11 -3.19
C MET A 206 11.64 -5.57 -1.87
N VAL A 207 11.26 -5.02 -0.72
CA VAL A 207 11.82 -5.43 0.57
C VAL A 207 10.79 -6.20 1.40
N THR A 208 9.51 -5.85 1.28
CA THR A 208 8.42 -6.49 2.03
C THR A 208 8.14 -7.92 1.58
N ALA A 209 7.85 -8.82 2.52
CA ALA A 209 7.47 -10.21 2.21
C ALA A 209 5.95 -10.44 2.12
N HIS A 210 5.13 -9.42 2.38
CA HIS A 210 3.67 -9.58 2.32
C HIS A 210 3.18 -9.54 0.85
N PRO A 211 2.08 -10.24 0.53
CA PRO A 211 1.67 -10.39 -0.86
C PRO A 211 1.08 -9.09 -1.43
N VAL A 212 1.54 -8.70 -2.62
CA VAL A 212 0.93 -7.63 -3.43
C VAL A 212 -0.09 -8.27 -4.37
N ARG A 213 -1.35 -7.83 -4.35
CA ARG A 213 -2.39 -8.36 -5.29
C ARG A 213 -3.01 -7.21 -6.07
N ALA A 214 -3.17 -7.37 -7.38
CA ALA A 214 -3.75 -6.35 -8.27
C ALA A 214 -5.18 -5.91 -7.86
N ALA A 215 -5.94 -6.79 -7.20
CA ALA A 215 -7.28 -6.45 -6.68
C ALA A 215 -7.27 -5.29 -5.68
N HIS A 216 -6.12 -4.97 -5.07
CA HIS A 216 -6.00 -3.85 -4.14
C HIS A 216 -5.92 -2.49 -4.82
N ALA A 217 -5.75 -2.43 -6.16
CA ALA A 217 -5.84 -1.18 -6.92
C ALA A 217 -7.20 -0.48 -6.74
N VAL A 218 -8.25 -1.25 -6.40
CA VAL A 218 -9.57 -0.72 -6.04
C VAL A 218 -9.51 0.15 -4.77
N PHE A 219 -8.63 -0.17 -3.81
CA PHE A 219 -8.45 0.65 -2.61
C PHE A 219 -7.74 1.97 -2.93
N GLY A 220 -6.74 1.97 -3.82
CA GLY A 220 -6.14 3.19 -4.35
C GLY A 220 -7.17 4.09 -5.04
N ALA A 221 -8.02 3.50 -5.90
CA ALA A 221 -9.12 4.23 -6.55
C ALA A 221 -10.12 4.81 -5.54
N GLY A 222 -10.47 4.06 -4.49
CA GLY A 222 -11.34 4.55 -3.40
C GLY A 222 -10.72 5.72 -2.62
N ALA A 223 -9.42 5.69 -2.36
CA ALA A 223 -8.72 6.80 -1.72
C ALA A 223 -8.72 8.06 -2.61
N GLY A 224 -8.48 7.89 -3.91
CA GLY A 224 -8.58 8.97 -4.91
C GLY A 224 -10.00 9.58 -4.97
N LEU A 225 -11.04 8.74 -4.96
CA LEU A 225 -12.42 9.20 -4.93
C LEU A 225 -12.74 9.98 -3.65
N THR A 226 -12.28 9.48 -2.50
CA THR A 226 -12.46 10.16 -1.19
C THR A 226 -11.83 11.55 -1.21
N TYR A 227 -10.62 11.67 -1.77
CA TYR A 227 -9.97 12.97 -1.96
C TYR A 227 -10.80 13.87 -2.89
N GLY A 228 -11.26 13.35 -4.03
CA GLY A 228 -12.10 14.12 -4.97
C GLY A 228 -13.36 14.68 -4.33
N VAL A 229 -14.04 13.88 -3.49
CA VAL A 229 -15.21 14.32 -2.73
C VAL A 229 -14.85 15.42 -1.73
N PHE A 230 -13.77 15.24 -0.96
CA PHE A 230 -13.26 16.26 -0.04
C PHE A 230 -12.95 17.58 -0.75
N SER A 231 -12.25 17.52 -1.89
CA SER A 231 -11.94 18.69 -2.71
C SER A 231 -13.20 19.36 -3.26
N ALA A 232 -14.20 18.60 -3.69
CA ALA A 232 -15.47 19.15 -4.17
C ALA A 232 -16.22 19.92 -3.08
N PHE A 233 -16.31 19.35 -1.86
CA PHE A 233 -16.91 20.04 -0.72
C PHE A 233 -16.18 21.34 -0.37
N LEU A 234 -14.84 21.33 -0.36
CA LEU A 234 -14.06 22.54 -0.12
C LEU A 234 -14.30 23.62 -1.18
N LEU A 235 -14.36 23.23 -2.45
CA LEU A 235 -14.59 24.17 -3.55
C LEU A 235 -16.00 24.76 -3.53
N VAL A 236 -17.01 23.98 -3.15
CA VAL A 236 -18.39 24.45 -2.97
C VAL A 236 -18.50 25.34 -1.74
N GLY A 237 -17.87 24.97 -0.63
CA GLY A 237 -17.87 25.75 0.61
C GLY A 237 -17.13 27.10 0.49
N TRP A 238 -16.16 27.23 -0.42
CA TRP A 238 -15.47 28.51 -0.68
C TRP A 238 -16.29 29.47 -1.57
N ARG A 239 -17.30 28.96 -2.29
CA ARG A 239 -18.14 29.77 -3.19
C ARG A 239 -19.31 30.46 -2.48
N HIS A 240 -19.52 30.20 -1.19
CA HIS A 240 -20.51 30.84 -0.33
C HIS A 240 -19.80 31.62 0.78
#